data_AF-A0A1Y2BLE5-F1
#
_entry.id   AF-A0A1Y2BLE5-F1
#
_cell.length_a   1.000
_cell.length_b   1.000
_cell.length_c   1.000
_cell.angle_alpha   90.00
_cell.angle_beta   90.00
_cell.angle_gamma   90.00
#
_symmetry.space_group_name_H-M   'P 1'
#
loop_
_entity.id
_entity.type
_entity.pdbx_description
1 polymer ?
#
loop_
_entity_poly.entity_id
_entity_poly.type
_entity_poly.pdbx_seq_one_letter_code
_entity_poly.pdbx_strand_id
1 'polypeptide(L)'
;MKFMMASTTSPEHPTAPAYHFDVEMTCSGCSGAVTRVLSKLIVPPQGYYKVDLPKKEVLVWGSGIPPFDTVTEKIAKTGKQIRAKEIVTDQAKLDALFA
;
A
#
# COMPACT_ATOMS: atom_id res chain seq x y z
N MET A 1 -30.81 -15.52 2.02
CA MET A 1 -29.54 -15.17 1.34
C MET A 1 -29.30 -13.68 1.54
N LYS A 2 -28.50 -13.26 2.54
CA LYS A 2 -27.10 -12.81 2.36
C LYS A 2 -26.96 -11.90 1.14
N PHE A 3 -26.95 -10.59 1.35
CA PHE A 3 -25.94 -9.67 0.81
C PHE A 3 -25.90 -8.45 1.73
N MET A 4 -24.87 -8.41 2.56
CA MET A 4 -24.50 -7.26 3.39
C MET A 4 -24.12 -6.10 2.47
N MET A 5 -24.62 -4.94 2.87
CA MET A 5 -24.21 -3.56 2.58
C MET A 5 -22.96 -3.39 1.71
N ALA A 6 -23.15 -2.92 0.48
CA ALA A 6 -22.12 -2.25 -0.28
C ALA A 6 -21.92 -0.84 0.31
N SER A 7 -21.12 -0.77 1.37
CA SER A 7 -20.65 0.50 1.92
C SER A 7 -19.70 1.13 0.91
N THR A 8 -20.17 2.23 0.33
CA THR A 8 -19.43 3.43 -0.05
C THR A 8 -17.97 3.18 -0.45
N THR A 9 -17.74 3.05 -1.75
CA THR A 9 -16.43 3.25 -2.40
C THR A 9 -15.91 4.65 -2.05
N SER A 10 -15.15 4.74 -0.95
CA SER A 10 -14.43 5.92 -0.51
C SER A 10 -12.98 5.51 -0.24
N PRO A 11 -11.97 6.29 -0.69
CA PRO A 11 -10.55 5.99 -0.47
C PRO A 11 -10.09 6.00 1.00
N GLU A 12 -11.00 6.22 1.94
CA GLU A 12 -10.69 6.46 3.36
C GLU A 12 -10.57 5.18 4.21
N HIS A 13 -11.11 4.05 3.74
CA HIS A 13 -11.03 2.79 4.48
C HIS A 13 -10.24 1.73 3.72
N PRO A 14 -9.05 1.34 4.21
CA PRO A 14 -8.29 0.25 3.63
C PRO A 14 -8.98 -1.08 3.89
N THR A 15 -8.92 -2.00 2.92
CA THR A 15 -9.51 -3.34 3.04
C THR A 15 -8.42 -4.39 2.90
N ALA A 16 -8.45 -5.40 3.77
CA ALA A 16 -7.62 -6.59 3.61
C ALA A 16 -8.11 -7.46 2.42
N PRO A 17 -7.21 -8.13 1.67
CA PRO A 17 -5.76 -8.16 1.86
C PRO A 17 -5.08 -6.88 1.37
N ALA A 18 -4.08 -6.43 2.13
CA ALA A 18 -3.25 -5.27 1.80
C ALA A 18 -1.77 -5.65 1.85
N TYR A 19 -0.93 -4.88 1.18
CA TYR A 19 0.52 -5.05 1.24
C TYR A 19 1.12 -3.96 2.11
N HIS A 20 1.97 -4.38 3.03
CA HIS A 20 2.71 -3.51 3.92
C HIS A 20 4.21 -3.64 3.64
N PHE A 21 4.89 -2.50 3.53
CA PHE A 21 6.34 -2.44 3.36
C PHE A 21 6.94 -1.40 4.31
N ASP A 22 8.00 -1.80 5.01
CA ASP A 22 8.94 -0.86 5.64
C ASP A 22 10.07 -0.60 4.64
N VAL A 23 10.17 0.65 4.19
CA VAL A 23 11.11 1.10 3.16
C VAL A 23 11.97 2.21 3.71
N GLU A 24 13.29 2.07 3.61
CA GLU A 24 14.22 3.08 4.07
C GLU A 24 14.12 4.37 3.23
N MET A 25 13.32 5.31 3.72
CA MET A 25 13.14 6.65 3.17
C MET A 25 13.70 7.67 4.15
N THR A 26 14.74 8.41 3.75
CA THR A 26 15.43 9.38 4.62
C THR A 26 15.03 10.83 4.37
N CYS A 27 14.37 11.12 3.24
CA CYS A 27 13.92 12.45 2.88
C CYS A 27 12.70 12.39 1.94
N SER A 28 12.05 13.54 1.74
CA SER A 28 10.91 13.69 0.83
C SER A 28 11.22 13.28 -0.62
N GLY A 29 12.49 13.40 -1.05
CA GLY A 29 12.93 12.87 -2.35
C GLY A 29 12.86 11.35 -2.44
N CYS A 30 13.13 10.63 -1.35
CA CYS A 30 13.05 9.17 -1.30
C CYS A 30 11.61 8.68 -1.35
N SER A 31 10.73 9.25 -0.52
CA SER A 31 9.31 8.91 -0.56
C SER A 31 8.67 9.32 -1.89
N GLY A 32 9.08 10.45 -2.47
CA GLY A 32 8.66 10.86 -3.82
C GLY A 32 9.03 9.86 -4.91
N ALA A 33 10.19 9.20 -4.84
CA ALA A 33 10.57 8.15 -5.79
C ALA A 33 9.65 6.92 -5.69
N VAL A 34 9.31 6.50 -4.46
CA VAL A 34 8.37 5.40 -4.20
C VAL A 34 6.97 5.75 -4.70
N THR A 35 6.46 6.95 -4.35
CA THR A 35 5.16 7.44 -4.83
C THR A 35 5.07 7.44 -6.36
N ARG A 36 6.12 7.89 -7.07
CA ARG A 36 6.13 7.94 -8.55
C ARG A 36 6.06 6.58 -9.23
N VAL A 37 6.61 5.53 -8.62
CA VAL A 37 6.52 4.17 -9.20
C VAL A 37 5.18 3.52 -8.89
N LEU A 38 4.62 3.76 -7.69
CA LEU A 38 3.32 3.25 -7.29
C LEU A 38 2.17 3.92 -8.04
N SER A 39 2.25 5.23 -8.29
CA SER A 39 1.21 5.97 -9.03
C SER A 39 1.03 5.50 -10.48
N LYS A 40 2.03 4.84 -11.06
CA LYS A 40 1.97 4.26 -12.41
C LYS A 40 1.39 2.84 -12.41
N LEU A 41 1.40 2.19 -11.25
CA LEU A 41 1.05 0.79 -11.08
C LEU A 41 -0.36 0.63 -10.49
N ILE A 42 -0.73 1.56 -9.61
CA ILE A 42 -1.93 1.52 -8.79
C ILE A 42 -2.74 2.77 -9.11
N VAL A 43 -3.90 2.55 -9.74
CA VAL A 43 -4.79 3.63 -10.19
C VAL A 43 -6.16 3.40 -9.56
N PRO A 44 -6.80 4.43 -8.98
CA PRO A 44 -8.18 4.34 -8.55
C PRO A 44 -9.14 4.14 -9.74
N PRO A 45 -10.24 3.36 -9.58
CA PRO A 45 -10.71 2.72 -8.34
C PRO A 45 -10.13 1.31 -8.11
N GLN A 46 -9.23 0.81 -8.96
CA GLN A 46 -8.69 -0.55 -8.85
C GLN A 46 -7.81 -0.73 -7.62
N GLY A 47 -7.09 0.31 -7.21
CA GLY A 47 -6.31 0.27 -5.98
C GLY A 47 -5.87 1.63 -5.50
N TYR A 48 -5.34 1.62 -4.30
CA TYR A 48 -4.90 2.77 -3.54
C TYR A 48 -3.58 2.46 -2.86
N TYR A 49 -2.84 3.51 -2.52
CA TYR A 49 -1.60 3.39 -1.78
C TYR A 49 -1.39 4.60 -0.87
N LYS A 50 -0.62 4.39 0.19
CA LYS A 50 -0.23 5.40 1.18
C LYS A 50 1.28 5.26 1.39
N VAL A 51 1.98 6.39 1.44
CA VAL A 51 3.43 6.45 1.69
C VAL A 51 3.66 7.39 2.87
N ASP A 52 4.08 6.82 3.99
CA ASP A 52 4.29 7.53 5.25
C ASP A 52 5.80 7.68 5.50
N LEU A 53 6.35 8.85 5.18
CA LEU A 53 7.76 9.15 5.42
C LEU A 53 8.18 9.08 6.90
N PRO A 54 7.39 9.58 7.89
CA PRO A 54 7.77 9.53 9.30
C PRO A 54 7.90 8.10 9.84
N LYS A 55 6.97 7.22 9.43
CA LYS A 55 6.97 5.80 9.80
C LYS A 55 7.86 4.94 8.90
N LYS A 56 8.25 5.46 7.74
CA LYS A 56 8.97 4.76 6.66
C LYS A 56 8.15 3.60 6.08
N GLU A 57 6.84 3.75 6.05
CA GLU A 57 5.90 2.71 5.67
C GLU A 57 5.25 3.00 4.32
N VAL A 58 4.89 1.93 3.62
CA VAL A 58 4.10 1.96 2.39
C VAL A 58 2.98 0.93 2.52
N LEU A 59 1.76 1.37 2.28
CA LEU A 59 0.58 0.54 2.28
C LEU A 59 -0.04 0.54 0.89
N VAL A 60 -0.46 -0.63 0.40
CA VAL A 60 -1.13 -0.81 -0.89
C VAL A 60 -2.35 -1.71 -0.69
N TRP A 61 -3.51 -1.29 -1.17
CA TRP A 61 -4.76 -2.03 -1.00
C TRP A 61 -5.72 -1.80 -2.17
N GLY A 62 -6.70 -2.69 -2.33
CA GLY A 62 -7.72 -2.61 -3.37
C GLY A 62 -7.96 -3.92 -4.09
N SER A 63 -9.06 -4.00 -4.83
CA SER A 63 -9.52 -5.23 -5.49
C SER A 63 -8.76 -5.57 -6.77
N GLY A 64 -8.09 -4.60 -7.39
CA GLY A 64 -7.33 -4.73 -8.63
C GLY A 64 -5.85 -4.39 -8.49
N ILE A 65 -5.28 -4.50 -7.29
CA ILE A 65 -3.83 -4.28 -7.09
C ILE A 65 -3.01 -5.38 -7.79
N PRO A 66 -1.86 -5.05 -8.39
CA PRO A 66 -0.99 -6.05 -8.98
C PRO A 66 -0.42 -7.04 -7.95
N PRO A 67 0.10 -8.20 -8.37
CA PRO A 67 0.67 -9.18 -7.47
C PRO A 67 1.74 -8.61 -6.54
N PHE A 68 1.84 -9.15 -5.33
CA PHE A 68 2.79 -8.72 -4.30
C PHE A 68 4.24 -8.61 -4.80
N ASP A 69 4.70 -9.59 -5.59
CA ASP A 69 6.05 -9.59 -6.16
C ASP A 69 6.25 -8.44 -7.16
N THR A 70 5.26 -8.17 -8.01
CA THR A 70 5.29 -7.03 -8.94
C THR A 70 5.41 -5.70 -8.20
N VAL A 71 4.65 -5.51 -7.12
CA VAL A 71 4.74 -4.29 -6.30
C VAL A 71 6.10 -4.20 -5.62
N THR A 72 6.57 -5.31 -5.04
CA THR A 72 7.89 -5.41 -4.39
C THR A 72 9.02 -5.02 -5.35
N GLU A 73 9.04 -5.59 -6.56
CA GLU A 73 10.06 -5.29 -7.58
C GLU A 73 10.04 -3.82 -7.99
N LYS A 74 8.85 -3.22 -8.08
CA LYS A 74 8.70 -1.81 -8.46
C LYS A 74 9.23 -0.88 -7.38
N ILE A 75 8.97 -1.19 -6.10
CA ILE A 75 9.58 -0.47 -4.97
C ILE A 75 11.10 -0.67 -4.96
N ALA A 76 11.60 -1.90 -5.13
CA ALA A 76 13.04 -2.17 -5.15
C ALA A 76 13.79 -1.41 -6.27
N LYS A 77 13.16 -1.21 -7.44
CA LYS A 77 13.71 -0.41 -8.55
C LYS A 77 13.95 1.06 -8.22
N THR A 78 13.42 1.57 -7.10
CA THR A 78 13.72 2.93 -6.61
C THR A 78 15.08 3.04 -5.93
N GLY A 79 15.79 1.91 -5.77
CA GLY A 79 17.09 1.85 -5.08
C GLY A 79 16.98 2.04 -3.57
N LYS A 80 15.80 1.81 -3.00
CA LYS A 80 15.55 1.91 -1.55
C LYS A 80 15.56 0.53 -0.92
N GLN A 81 16.14 0.42 0.28
CA GLN A 81 16.14 -0.82 1.04
C GLN A 81 14.73 -1.10 1.57
N ILE A 82 14.21 -2.28 1.28
CA ILE A 82 12.98 -2.79 1.92
C ILE A 82 13.42 -3.59 3.14
N ARG A 83 13.07 -3.11 4.34
CA ARG A 83 13.45 -3.73 5.62
C ARG A 83 12.47 -4.82 6.03
N ALA A 84 11.19 -4.60 5.76
CA ALA A 84 10.13 -5.58 5.98
C ALA A 84 9.12 -5.49 4.83
N LYS A 85 8.50 -6.62 4.50
CA LYS A 85 7.39 -6.70 3.55
C LYS A 85 6.46 -7.83 3.94
N GLU A 86 5.16 -7.61 3.91
CA GLU A 86 4.17 -8.62 4.25
C GLU A 86 2.83 -8.38 3.56
N ILE A 87 2.04 -9.44 3.44
CA ILE A 87 0.64 -9.38 3.04
C ILE A 87 -0.21 -9.41 4.31
N VAL A 88 -0.89 -8.30 4.58
CA VAL A 88 -1.77 -8.13 5.74
C VAL A 88 -3.17 -8.61 5.35
N THR A 89 -3.58 -9.77 5.88
CA THR A 89 -4.93 -10.34 5.69
C THR A 89 -5.87 -10.03 6.85
N ASP A 90 -5.34 -9.57 7.97
CA ASP A 90 -6.10 -9.21 9.17
C ASP A 90 -6.49 -7.72 9.12
N GLN A 91 -7.80 -7.45 9.19
CA GLN A 91 -8.31 -6.07 9.11
C GLN A 91 -7.92 -5.23 10.33
N ALA A 92 -7.91 -5.80 11.55
CA ALA A 92 -7.54 -5.06 12.74
C ALA A 92 -6.06 -4.64 12.71
N LYS A 93 -5.19 -5.51 12.17
CA LYS A 93 -3.79 -5.16 11.91
C LYS A 93 -3.67 -4.05 10.87
N LEU A 94 -4.46 -4.09 9.79
CA LEU A 94 -4.46 -3.05 8.76
C LEU A 94 -4.90 -1.69 9.31
N ASP A 95 -5.95 -1.68 10.13
CA ASP A 95 -6.46 -0.47 10.77
C ASP A 95 -5.40 0.15 11.70
N ALA A 96 -4.64 -0.68 12.42
CA ALA A 96 -3.54 -0.23 13.27
C ALA A 96 -2.35 0.38 12.49
N LEU A 97 -2.10 -0.09 11.26
CA LEU A 97 -1.08 0.49 10.37
C LEU A 97 -1.55 1.82 9.78
N PHE A 98 -2.86 1.99 9.60
CA PHE A 98 -3.45 3.21 9.05
C PHE A 98 -3.62 4.35 10.04
N ALA A 99 -3.82 4.02 11.32
CA ALA A 99 -3.92 4.95 12.43
C ALA A 99 -2.67 5.85 12.55
#